data_AF-A0A1V4SSE0-F1
#
_entry.id   AF-A0A1V4SSE0-F1
#
_cell.length_a   1.000
_cell.length_b   1.000
_cell.length_c   1.000
_cell.angle_alpha   90.00
_cell.angle_beta   90.00
_cell.angle_gamma   90.00
#
_symmetry.space_group_name_H-M   'P 1'
#
loop_
_entity.id
_entity.type
_entity.pdbx_description
1 polymer ?
#
loop_
_entity_poly.entity_id
_entity_poly.type
_entity_poly.pdbx_seq_one_letter_code
_entity_poly.pdbx_strand_id
1 'polypeptide(L)'
;MRVLLIDVDGKLPNLALMKLSTWHKSLGDEVFLNECINPDKVYISVLFTWNRSKVEKIMLLYPNAEIEVGGTGWDIHKTLPAEIEAYKPDYNLYKVSDILPRIKGGIATKESKIKKAETIVNAGMGFTSRGCIRNCGFCFVPPKEGKFHRVGEIQDLINPKSNVIILLDNNLTADPDCIEKLHEIRDRGLVVDITQGIDVRLVTPGIAHALSEVKHLRSIHYAWDLMPFERQVFEGIKILSEHVKLYKHICMMLTGYDTTFEEDMYRFRKLIEQGVKPYVMPYNKAYPTVKHQCFAGWVNSRKHTVCSFEEFEPWVKSQNKNQLNLFEGAWADG
;
A
#
# COMPACT_ATOMS: atom_id res chain seq x y z
N MET A 1 29.59 12.46 11.51
CA MET A 1 29.58 12.18 10.05
C MET A 1 28.40 12.89 9.41
N ARG A 2 28.44 13.12 8.10
CA ARG A 2 27.31 13.56 7.27
C ARG A 2 26.66 12.35 6.63
N VAL A 3 25.43 12.06 7.02
CA VAL A 3 24.69 10.88 6.61
C VAL A 3 23.55 11.27 5.68
N LEU A 4 23.55 10.75 4.46
CA LEU A 4 22.50 10.96 3.48
C LEU A 4 21.56 9.77 3.43
N LEU A 5 20.27 10.00 3.62
CA LEU A 5 19.21 9.01 3.48
C LEU A 5 18.46 9.28 2.17
N ILE A 6 18.40 8.32 1.26
CA ILE A 6 17.75 8.46 -0.05
C ILE A 6 16.53 7.55 -0.12
N ASP A 7 15.36 8.17 -0.27
CA ASP A 7 14.09 7.50 -0.42
C ASP A 7 13.68 7.47 -1.90
N VAL A 8 13.85 6.33 -2.55
CA VAL A 8 13.79 6.22 -4.02
C VAL A 8 12.36 6.27 -4.55
N ASP A 9 11.43 5.64 -3.83
CA ASP A 9 10.05 5.42 -4.23
C ASP A 9 9.11 5.20 -3.03
N GLY A 10 7.84 4.90 -3.30
CA GLY A 10 6.80 4.77 -2.27
C GLY A 10 5.92 6.02 -2.15
N LYS A 11 4.87 5.90 -1.32
CA LYS A 11 3.87 6.98 -1.10
C LYS A 11 3.89 7.53 0.32
N LEU A 12 4.45 6.79 1.25
CA LEU A 12 4.55 7.14 2.68
C LEU A 12 6.01 7.46 3.01
N PRO A 13 6.29 8.11 4.16
CA PRO A 13 7.61 8.12 4.75
C PRO A 13 8.19 6.72 4.88
N ASN A 14 9.50 6.59 4.71
CA ASN A 14 10.17 5.30 4.80
C ASN A 14 10.58 5.01 6.24
N LEU A 15 9.91 4.05 6.88
CA LEU A 15 10.13 3.73 8.29
C LEU A 15 11.59 3.36 8.59
N ALA A 16 12.25 2.61 7.71
CA ALA A 16 13.63 2.19 7.93
C ALA A 16 14.59 3.39 7.93
N LEU A 17 14.41 4.32 6.98
CA LEU A 17 15.18 5.57 6.95
C LEU A 17 14.89 6.45 8.17
N MET A 18 13.64 6.50 8.65
CA MET A 18 13.30 7.24 9.87
C MET A 18 14.01 6.67 11.11
N LYS A 19 14.13 5.35 11.23
CA LYS A 19 14.86 4.70 12.33
C LYS A 19 16.37 4.93 12.23
N LEU A 20 16.93 4.81 11.03
CA LEU A 20 18.32 5.17 10.75
C LEU A 20 18.63 6.62 11.11
N SER A 21 17.72 7.56 10.81
CA SER A 21 17.87 8.96 11.19
C SER A 21 17.98 9.14 12.70
N THR A 22 17.07 8.52 13.47
CA THR A 22 17.11 8.59 14.95
C THR A 22 18.42 8.01 15.49
N TRP A 23 18.83 6.85 14.99
CA TRP A 23 20.06 6.19 15.42
C TRP A 23 21.30 7.06 15.13
N HIS A 24 21.46 7.55 13.89
CA HIS A 24 22.59 8.40 13.54
C HIS A 24 22.62 9.72 14.33
N LYS A 25 21.46 10.37 14.51
CA LYS A 25 21.37 11.58 15.35
C LYS A 25 21.78 11.30 16.81
N SER A 26 21.50 10.11 17.34
CA SER A 26 21.93 9.72 18.68
C SER A 26 23.45 9.58 18.82
N LEU A 27 24.16 9.32 17.71
CA LEU A 27 25.62 9.28 17.63
C LEU A 27 26.25 10.67 17.41
N GLY A 28 25.43 11.71 17.24
CA GLY A 28 25.88 13.06 16.92
C GLY A 28 26.13 13.30 15.42
N ASP A 29 25.65 12.42 14.54
CA ASP A 29 25.76 12.60 13.10
C ASP A 29 24.75 13.62 12.56
N GLU A 30 25.15 14.34 11.51
CA GLU A 30 24.27 15.21 10.74
C GLU A 30 23.54 14.39 9.68
N VAL A 31 22.21 14.35 9.74
CA VAL A 31 21.38 13.53 8.85
C VAL A 31 20.62 14.39 7.85
N PHE A 32 20.71 14.01 6.58
CA PHE A 32 20.09 14.67 5.44
C PHE A 32 19.14 13.69 4.72
N LEU A 33 18.05 14.22 4.15
CA LEU A 33 17.10 13.44 3.35
C LEU A 33 17.19 13.86 1.88
N ASN A 34 17.42 12.89 0.99
CA ASN A 34 17.49 12.97 -0.48
C ASN A 34 18.58 13.88 -1.07
N GLU A 35 19.07 14.88 -0.34
CA GLU A 35 20.08 15.82 -0.83
C GLU A 35 21.11 16.12 0.25
N CYS A 36 22.39 15.88 -0.06
CA CYS A 36 23.54 16.27 0.75
C CYS A 36 24.76 16.45 -0.16
N ILE A 37 25.53 17.51 0.08
CA ILE A 37 26.82 17.72 -0.58
C ILE A 37 27.87 16.92 0.19
N ASN A 38 28.67 16.09 -0.48
CA ASN A 38 29.77 15.31 0.11
C ASN A 38 29.38 14.55 1.40
N PRO A 39 28.42 13.60 1.33
CA PRO A 39 28.12 12.73 2.47
C PRO A 39 29.27 11.77 2.75
N ASP A 40 29.48 11.44 4.02
CA ASP A 40 30.41 10.38 4.44
C ASP A 40 29.76 8.99 4.25
N LYS A 41 28.45 8.90 4.50
CA LYS A 41 27.65 7.67 4.40
C LYS A 41 26.32 7.92 3.69
N VAL A 42 25.91 6.99 2.83
CA VAL A 42 24.64 7.04 2.07
C VAL A 42 23.85 5.76 2.29
N TYR A 43 22.61 5.89 2.77
CA TYR A 43 21.64 4.80 2.76
C TYR A 43 20.62 5.03 1.66
N ILE A 44 20.37 4.01 0.84
CA ILE A 44 19.39 4.07 -0.25
C ILE A 44 18.31 3.02 0.00
N SER A 45 17.05 3.45 0.11
CA SER A 45 15.92 2.53 0.23
C SER A 45 15.07 2.51 -1.03
N VAL A 46 14.84 1.33 -1.58
CA VAL A 46 14.01 1.10 -2.76
C VAL A 46 12.99 -0.01 -2.50
N LEU A 47 11.70 0.27 -2.71
CA LEU A 47 10.63 -0.70 -2.48
C LEU A 47 10.36 -1.57 -3.71
N PHE A 48 10.63 -1.06 -4.91
CA PHE A 48 10.24 -1.73 -6.15
C PHE A 48 11.41 -2.05 -7.08
N THR A 49 11.43 -3.29 -7.60
CA THR A 49 12.52 -3.82 -8.43
C THR A 49 12.72 -3.07 -9.75
N TRP A 50 11.67 -2.49 -10.34
CA TRP A 50 11.78 -1.66 -11.55
C TRP A 50 12.55 -0.35 -11.35
N ASN A 51 12.86 0.04 -10.11
CA ASN A 51 13.66 1.23 -9.80
C ASN A 51 15.15 0.92 -9.54
N ARG A 52 15.60 -0.33 -9.72
CA ARG A 52 17.02 -0.71 -9.50
C ARG A 52 18.01 0.12 -10.33
N SER A 53 17.72 0.36 -11.61
CA SER A 53 18.58 1.18 -12.47
C SER A 53 18.69 2.65 -12.01
N LYS A 54 17.67 3.16 -11.32
CA LYS A 54 17.72 4.48 -10.68
C LYS A 54 18.67 4.45 -9.47
N VAL A 55 18.65 3.39 -8.67
CA VAL A 55 19.58 3.20 -7.54
C VAL A 55 21.02 3.15 -8.02
N GLU A 56 21.32 2.34 -9.04
CA GLU A 56 22.67 2.23 -9.61
C GLU A 56 23.21 3.60 -10.05
N LYS A 57 22.37 4.42 -10.71
CA LYS A 57 22.74 5.79 -11.10
C LYS A 57 23.00 6.70 -9.89
N ILE A 58 22.21 6.57 -8.82
CA ILE A 58 22.40 7.35 -7.59
C ILE A 58 23.73 6.98 -6.93
N MET A 59 24.10 5.70 -6.91
CA MET A 59 25.36 5.25 -6.31
C MET A 59 26.58 5.92 -6.96
N LEU A 60 26.54 6.12 -8.28
CA LEU A 60 27.60 6.81 -9.04
C LEU A 60 27.75 8.29 -8.68
N LEU A 61 26.75 8.92 -8.07
CA LEU A 61 26.81 10.33 -7.66
C LEU A 61 27.64 10.52 -6.38
N TYR A 62 27.90 9.46 -5.62
CA TYR A 62 28.56 9.52 -4.32
C TYR A 62 29.77 8.55 -4.24
N PRO A 63 30.75 8.66 -5.15
CA PRO A 63 31.85 7.68 -5.27
C PRO A 63 32.77 7.62 -4.05
N ASN A 64 32.75 8.65 -3.20
CA ASN A 64 33.61 8.76 -2.01
C ASN A 64 32.89 8.40 -0.70
N ALA A 65 31.59 8.08 -0.75
CA ALA A 65 30.80 7.76 0.44
C ALA A 65 30.72 6.25 0.66
N GLU A 66 30.58 5.83 1.91
CA GLU A 66 30.15 4.45 2.21
C GLU A 66 28.67 4.30 1.83
N ILE A 67 28.34 3.37 0.93
CA ILE A 67 26.97 3.20 0.42
C ILE A 67 26.37 1.90 0.92
N GLU A 68 25.18 1.99 1.51
CA GLU A 68 24.34 0.85 1.86
C GLU A 68 22.99 0.93 1.17
N VAL A 69 22.60 -0.14 0.47
CA VAL A 69 21.31 -0.21 -0.24
C VAL A 69 20.43 -1.27 0.42
N GLY A 70 19.16 -0.94 0.62
CA GLY A 70 18.17 -1.86 1.14
C GLY A 70 16.77 -1.63 0.59
N GLY A 71 15.80 -2.32 1.19
CA GLY A 71 14.42 -2.35 0.75
C GLY A 71 14.12 -3.48 -0.22
N THR A 72 12.85 -3.87 -0.29
CA THR A 72 12.36 -5.04 -1.05
C THR A 72 12.73 -5.00 -2.52
N GLY A 73 12.87 -3.80 -3.11
CA GLY A 73 13.24 -3.63 -4.50
C GLY A 73 14.71 -3.98 -4.79
N TRP A 74 15.55 -4.02 -3.76
CA TRP A 74 16.96 -4.37 -3.85
C TRP A 74 17.20 -5.81 -3.41
N ASP A 75 16.94 -6.09 -2.13
CA ASP A 75 17.12 -7.39 -1.50
C ASP A 75 16.01 -7.60 -0.47
N ILE A 76 15.23 -8.67 -0.65
CA ILE A 76 14.11 -8.99 0.23
C ILE A 76 14.57 -9.45 1.61
N HIS A 77 15.81 -9.92 1.76
CA HIS A 77 16.35 -10.38 3.05
C HIS A 77 17.13 -9.29 3.79
N LYS A 78 17.34 -8.12 3.17
CA LYS A 78 18.01 -6.99 3.81
C LYS A 78 17.10 -6.35 4.86
N THR A 79 17.49 -6.50 6.12
CA THR A 79 16.81 -5.89 7.28
C THR A 79 17.72 -4.89 7.99
N LEU A 80 17.12 -4.01 8.80
CA LEU A 80 17.90 -3.21 9.73
C LEU A 80 18.52 -4.11 10.82
N PRO A 81 19.71 -3.76 11.35
CA PRO A 81 20.21 -4.33 12.59
C PRO A 81 19.19 -4.14 13.73
N ALA A 82 19.13 -5.10 14.65
CA ALA A 82 18.11 -5.13 15.71
C ALA A 82 18.17 -3.88 16.61
N GLU A 83 19.37 -3.40 16.91
CA GLU A 83 19.62 -2.20 17.67
C GLU A 83 19.10 -0.93 16.99
N ILE A 84 19.10 -0.88 15.64
CA ILE A 84 18.52 0.23 14.86
C ILE A 84 17.01 0.06 14.72
N GLU A 85 16.53 -1.17 14.49
CA GLU A 85 15.10 -1.49 14.40
C GLU A 85 14.36 -1.14 15.70
N ALA A 86 15.02 -1.20 16.86
CA ALA A 86 14.44 -0.83 18.15
C ALA A 86 14.23 0.68 18.35
N TYR A 87 14.86 1.55 17.54
CA TYR A 87 14.66 2.99 17.68
C TYR A 87 13.26 3.43 17.26
N LYS A 88 12.74 4.45 17.96
CA LYS A 88 11.57 5.19 17.50
C LYS A 88 11.89 5.92 16.19
N PRO A 89 10.96 5.98 15.24
CA PRO A 89 11.21 6.64 13.96
C PRO A 89 11.30 8.17 14.14
N ASP A 90 12.21 8.80 13.40
CA ASP A 90 12.37 10.24 13.38
C ASP A 90 11.20 10.93 12.64
N TYR A 91 10.18 11.34 13.41
CA TYR A 91 9.02 12.07 12.91
C TYR A 91 9.32 13.52 12.42
N ASN A 92 10.58 13.95 12.44
CA ASN A 92 11.02 15.21 11.85
C ASN A 92 11.79 15.04 10.53
N LEU A 93 12.10 13.79 10.13
CA LEU A 93 12.90 13.53 8.94
C LEU A 93 12.21 13.99 7.65
N TYR A 94 10.92 13.67 7.50
CA TYR A 94 10.13 14.02 6.32
C TYR A 94 9.38 15.33 6.52
N LYS A 95 9.29 16.13 5.45
CA LYS A 95 8.50 17.36 5.37
C LYS A 95 7.35 17.19 4.38
N VAL A 96 6.40 18.13 4.42
CA VAL A 96 5.26 18.18 3.47
C VAL A 96 5.75 18.23 2.02
N SER A 97 6.84 18.95 1.75
CA SER A 97 7.47 19.03 0.42
C SER A 97 7.95 17.69 -0.13
N ASP A 98 8.30 16.74 0.74
CA ASP A 98 8.81 15.42 0.33
C ASP A 98 7.67 14.45 -0.04
N ILE A 99 6.50 14.64 0.57
CA ILE A 99 5.32 13.77 0.41
C ILE A 99 4.33 14.31 -0.61
N LEU A 100 4.13 15.63 -0.68
CA LEU A 100 3.14 16.26 -1.57
C LEU A 100 3.30 15.84 -3.05
N PRO A 101 4.51 15.76 -3.65
CA PRO A 101 4.70 15.32 -5.04
C PRO A 101 4.27 13.86 -5.29
N ARG A 102 4.15 13.04 -4.23
CA ARG A 102 3.73 11.63 -4.29
C ARG A 102 2.21 11.49 -4.36
N ILE A 103 1.46 12.54 -4.01
CA ILE A 103 -0.01 12.57 -4.02
C ILE A 103 -0.51 12.97 -5.42
N LYS A 104 -0.57 11.98 -6.32
CA LYS A 104 -0.97 12.17 -7.73
C LYS A 104 -2.42 11.76 -8.00
N GLY A 105 -2.98 12.33 -9.07
CA GLY A 105 -4.31 12.00 -9.57
C GLY A 105 -5.47 12.55 -8.72
N GLY A 106 -6.68 12.15 -9.12
CA GLY A 106 -7.94 12.53 -8.47
C GLY A 106 -8.39 13.97 -8.74
N ILE A 107 -9.61 14.28 -8.29
CA ILE A 107 -10.24 15.60 -8.41
C ILE A 107 -9.97 16.51 -7.20
N ALA A 108 -9.06 16.11 -6.30
CA ALA A 108 -8.77 16.84 -5.07
C ALA A 108 -8.05 18.16 -5.34
N THR A 109 -8.45 19.22 -4.62
CA THR A 109 -7.82 20.54 -4.67
C THR A 109 -6.37 20.49 -4.18
N LYS A 110 -5.56 21.49 -4.57
CA LYS A 110 -4.17 21.63 -4.08
C LYS A 110 -4.13 21.67 -2.55
N GLU A 111 -5.02 22.44 -1.94
CA GLU A 111 -5.15 22.55 -0.47
C GLU A 111 -5.48 21.20 0.18
N SER A 112 -6.41 20.43 -0.38
CA SER A 112 -6.73 19.08 0.12
C SER A 112 -5.52 18.14 0.05
N LYS A 113 -4.69 18.25 -1.01
CA LYS A 113 -3.47 17.46 -1.15
C LYS A 113 -2.41 17.87 -0.13
N ILE A 114 -2.26 19.17 0.15
CA ILE A 114 -1.36 19.69 1.20
C ILE A 114 -1.79 19.15 2.56
N LYS A 115 -3.08 19.28 2.93
CA LYS A 115 -3.61 18.75 4.20
C LYS A 115 -3.39 17.24 4.33
N LYS A 116 -3.51 16.49 3.24
CA LYS A 116 -3.22 15.05 3.22
C LYS A 116 -1.73 14.77 3.44
N ALA A 117 -0.83 15.53 2.82
CA ALA A 117 0.61 15.39 3.04
C ALA A 117 0.99 15.75 4.49
N GLU A 118 0.43 16.81 5.05
CA GLU A 118 0.58 17.19 6.47
C GLU A 118 0.12 16.06 7.40
N THR A 119 -1.04 15.48 7.10
CA THR A 119 -1.57 14.35 7.87
C THR A 119 -0.61 13.16 7.86
N ILE A 120 -0.05 12.82 6.68
CA ILE A 120 0.89 11.70 6.53
C ILE A 120 2.20 11.96 7.27
N VAL A 121 2.77 13.17 7.13
CA VAL A 121 4.06 13.53 7.76
C VAL A 121 3.96 13.59 9.28
N ASN A 122 2.82 14.03 9.81
CA ASN A 122 2.60 14.15 11.25
C ASN A 122 2.01 12.87 11.88
N ALA A 123 1.67 11.85 11.09
CA ALA A 123 1.16 10.61 11.62
C ALA A 123 2.24 9.84 12.40
N GLY A 124 1.80 9.13 13.44
CA GLY A 124 2.51 7.97 13.95
C GLY A 124 2.55 6.85 12.91
N MET A 125 3.59 6.01 12.89
CA MET A 125 3.63 4.89 11.96
C MET A 125 4.54 3.76 12.41
N GLY A 126 4.16 2.53 12.06
CA GLY A 126 5.01 1.35 12.25
C GLY A 126 4.23 0.04 12.22
N PHE A 127 4.89 -1.02 12.68
CA PHE A 127 4.35 -2.37 12.76
C PHE A 127 4.11 -2.72 14.22
N THR A 128 2.95 -3.31 14.51
CA THR A 128 2.73 -4.08 15.74
C THR A 128 2.85 -5.59 15.50
N SER A 129 2.75 -6.02 14.24
CA SER A 129 3.01 -7.38 13.79
C SER A 129 3.66 -7.40 12.40
N ARG A 130 4.41 -8.47 12.11
CA ARG A 130 5.05 -8.74 10.82
C ARG A 130 4.82 -10.20 10.40
N GLY A 131 5.14 -10.51 9.15
CA GLY A 131 4.82 -11.81 8.57
C GLY A 131 3.32 -11.96 8.26
N CYS A 132 2.91 -13.15 7.83
CA CYS A 132 1.51 -13.46 7.55
C CYS A 132 1.20 -14.93 7.80
N ILE A 133 -0.05 -15.24 8.13
CA ILE A 133 -0.56 -16.62 8.26
C ILE A 133 -0.89 -17.25 6.90
N ARG A 134 -0.92 -16.45 5.83
CA ARG A 134 -1.26 -16.87 4.47
C ARG A 134 0.00 -17.09 3.66
N ASN A 135 -0.09 -17.96 2.65
CA ASN A 135 0.99 -18.21 1.68
C ASN A 135 0.50 -17.93 0.26
N CYS A 136 -0.04 -16.74 0.02
CA CYS A 136 -0.53 -16.33 -1.30
C CYS A 136 0.63 -16.32 -2.30
N GLY A 137 0.50 -16.98 -3.45
CA GLY A 137 1.62 -17.16 -4.39
C GLY A 137 2.11 -15.88 -5.07
N PHE A 138 1.35 -14.79 -5.00
CA PHE A 138 1.76 -13.46 -5.48
C PHE A 138 2.45 -12.59 -4.41
N CYS A 139 2.53 -13.05 -3.15
CA CYS A 139 2.94 -12.23 -2.02
C CYS A 139 4.40 -12.50 -1.59
N PHE A 140 5.17 -11.43 -1.37
CA PHE A 140 6.53 -11.51 -0.83
C PHE A 140 6.60 -11.56 0.70
N VAL A 141 5.49 -11.39 1.42
CA VAL A 141 5.51 -11.33 2.89
C VAL A 141 6.04 -12.62 3.52
N PRO A 142 5.56 -13.84 3.17
CA PRO A 142 6.10 -15.06 3.77
C PRO A 142 7.61 -15.29 3.52
N PRO A 143 8.17 -15.13 2.30
CA PRO A 143 9.62 -15.30 2.10
C PRO A 143 10.46 -14.19 2.72
N LYS A 144 9.90 -12.98 2.89
CA LYS A 144 10.61 -11.82 3.45
C LYS A 144 10.58 -11.77 4.98
N GLU A 145 9.40 -11.93 5.56
CA GLU A 145 9.13 -11.68 6.97
C GLU A 145 8.79 -12.96 7.74
N GLY A 146 8.62 -14.09 7.05
CA GLY A 146 8.31 -15.37 7.67
C GLY A 146 6.86 -15.48 8.16
N LYS A 147 6.68 -16.36 9.15
CA LYS A 147 5.37 -16.59 9.79
C LYS A 147 4.96 -15.35 10.58
N PHE A 148 3.65 -15.18 10.76
CA PHE A 148 3.09 -14.12 11.60
C PHE A 148 3.73 -14.09 13.00
N HIS A 149 4.17 -12.91 13.43
CA HIS A 149 4.72 -12.65 14.76
C HIS A 149 4.54 -11.18 15.17
N ARG A 150 4.40 -10.92 16.47
CA ARG A 150 4.28 -9.57 17.04
C ARG A 150 5.65 -8.91 17.15
N VAL A 151 5.72 -7.59 16.89
CA VAL A 151 6.99 -6.82 16.88
C VAL A 151 6.91 -5.48 17.61
N GLY A 152 5.74 -5.07 18.10
CA GLY A 152 5.55 -3.81 18.80
C GLY A 152 4.12 -3.58 19.24
N GLU A 153 3.87 -2.45 19.88
CA GLU A 153 2.58 -2.06 20.43
C GLU A 153 2.09 -0.73 19.83
N ILE A 154 0.80 -0.39 20.00
CA ILE A 154 0.26 0.87 19.48
C ILE A 154 0.96 2.08 20.11
N GLN A 155 1.32 2.00 21.39
CA GLN A 155 2.03 3.05 22.11
C GLN A 155 3.41 3.40 21.53
N ASP A 156 4.07 2.44 20.86
CA ASP A 156 5.38 2.67 20.23
C ASP A 156 5.27 3.52 18.97
N LEU A 157 4.08 3.55 18.37
CA LEU A 157 3.82 4.21 17.10
C LEU A 157 3.42 5.68 17.26
N ILE A 158 3.25 6.18 18.49
CA ILE A 158 2.67 7.50 18.75
C ILE A 158 3.64 8.62 18.36
N ASN A 159 3.16 9.49 17.47
CA ASN A 159 3.80 10.76 17.16
C ASN A 159 3.06 11.89 17.91
N PRO A 160 3.71 12.64 18.81
CA PRO A 160 3.04 13.68 19.60
C PRO A 160 2.46 14.83 18.75
N LYS A 161 2.81 14.93 17.47
CA LYS A 161 2.29 15.95 16.54
C LYS A 161 0.87 15.67 16.03
N SER A 162 0.34 14.46 16.19
CA SER A 162 -0.96 14.08 15.66
C SER A 162 -1.58 12.93 16.43
N ASN A 163 -2.90 12.79 16.35
CA ASN A 163 -3.61 11.59 16.79
C ASN A 163 -3.80 10.56 15.66
N VAL A 164 -3.18 10.76 14.49
CA VAL A 164 -3.27 9.83 13.36
C VAL A 164 -2.14 8.80 13.46
N ILE A 165 -2.47 7.51 13.27
CA ILE A 165 -1.48 6.44 13.13
C ILE A 165 -1.64 5.70 11.79
N ILE A 166 -0.53 5.30 11.20
CA ILE A 166 -0.46 4.47 10.00
C ILE A 166 0.09 3.11 10.40
N LEU A 167 -0.80 2.12 10.47
CA LEU A 167 -0.46 0.75 10.83
C LEU A 167 0.00 -0.01 9.58
N LEU A 168 1.20 -0.58 9.66
CA LEU A 168 1.85 -1.26 8.54
C LEU A 168 1.68 -2.77 8.57
N ASP A 169 1.04 -3.32 9.60
CA ASP A 169 0.78 -4.75 9.78
C ASP A 169 0.19 -5.39 8.53
N ASN A 170 0.80 -6.48 8.06
CA ASN A 170 0.33 -7.17 6.84
C ASN A 170 -1.06 -7.78 7.01
N ASN A 171 -1.46 -8.11 8.24
CA ASN A 171 -2.75 -8.72 8.55
C ASN A 171 -3.15 -8.46 10.01
N LEU A 172 -3.71 -7.30 10.31
CA LEU A 172 -4.17 -6.94 11.67
C LEU A 172 -5.15 -7.97 12.25
N THR A 173 -6.06 -8.50 11.43
CA THR A 173 -7.09 -9.46 11.85
C THR A 173 -6.57 -10.87 12.13
N ALA A 174 -5.32 -11.16 11.76
CA ALA A 174 -4.65 -12.40 12.16
C ALA A 174 -4.02 -12.30 13.55
N ASP A 175 -3.94 -11.11 14.12
CA ASP A 175 -3.40 -10.90 15.45
C ASP A 175 -4.39 -11.39 16.52
N PRO A 176 -3.98 -12.30 17.43
CA PRO A 176 -4.82 -12.70 18.56
C PRO A 176 -5.30 -11.51 19.42
N ASP A 177 -4.51 -10.43 19.49
CA ASP A 177 -4.83 -9.22 20.26
C ASP A 177 -5.49 -8.13 19.39
N CYS A 178 -6.08 -8.50 18.25
CA CYS A 178 -6.66 -7.54 17.31
C CYS A 178 -7.69 -6.63 18.00
N ILE A 179 -8.55 -7.18 18.85
CA ILE A 179 -9.59 -6.44 19.55
C ILE A 179 -8.97 -5.47 20.58
N GLU A 180 -7.99 -5.94 21.35
CA GLU A 180 -7.27 -5.19 22.36
C GLU A 180 -6.53 -4.00 21.73
N LYS A 181 -5.88 -4.21 20.58
CA LYS A 181 -5.24 -3.14 19.81
C LYS A 181 -6.25 -2.11 19.32
N LEU A 182 -7.41 -2.55 18.82
CA LEU A 182 -8.48 -1.65 18.39
C LEU A 182 -9.07 -0.87 19.57
N HIS A 183 -9.23 -1.49 20.73
CA HIS A 183 -9.64 -0.80 21.96
C HIS A 183 -8.59 0.22 22.39
N GLU A 184 -7.30 -0.11 22.36
CA GLU A 184 -6.25 0.87 22.68
C GLU A 184 -6.28 2.07 21.71
N ILE A 185 -6.48 1.82 20.41
CA ILE A 185 -6.65 2.88 19.40
C ILE A 185 -7.86 3.77 19.75
N ARG A 186 -9.00 3.17 20.10
CA ARG A 186 -10.22 3.87 20.52
C ARG A 186 -9.98 4.71 21.76
N ASP A 187 -9.43 4.11 22.81
CA ASP A 187 -9.27 4.70 24.14
C ASP A 187 -8.26 5.86 24.13
N ARG A 188 -7.25 5.78 23.28
CA ARG A 188 -6.31 6.89 23.01
C ARG A 188 -6.89 7.98 22.09
N GLY A 189 -8.10 7.80 21.56
CA GLY A 189 -8.73 8.76 20.64
C GLY A 189 -8.03 8.90 19.29
N LEU A 190 -7.34 7.84 18.85
CA LEU A 190 -6.56 7.83 17.62
C LEU A 190 -7.44 7.70 16.37
N VAL A 191 -6.90 8.15 15.24
CA VAL A 191 -7.44 7.91 13.89
C VAL A 191 -6.48 6.97 13.17
N VAL A 192 -6.94 5.77 12.83
CA VAL A 192 -6.09 4.71 12.27
C VAL A 192 -6.21 4.61 10.74
N ASP A 193 -5.07 4.48 10.08
CA ASP A 193 -4.96 3.96 8.71
C ASP A 193 -4.41 2.53 8.75
N ILE A 194 -5.28 1.53 8.55
CA ILE A 194 -4.89 0.12 8.40
C ILE A 194 -4.40 -0.07 6.97
N THR A 195 -3.14 0.30 6.71
CA THR A 195 -2.71 0.62 5.35
C THR A 195 -2.63 -0.60 4.43
N GLN A 196 -2.29 -1.78 4.96
CA GLN A 196 -2.25 -3.05 4.21
C GLN A 196 -3.63 -3.71 4.08
N GLY A 197 -4.61 -3.24 4.85
CA GLY A 197 -5.96 -3.79 4.89
C GLY A 197 -6.13 -4.88 5.94
N ILE A 198 -7.31 -5.49 5.93
CA ILE A 198 -7.68 -6.61 6.81
C ILE A 198 -7.89 -7.89 5.99
N ASP A 199 -7.75 -9.05 6.64
CA ASP A 199 -8.25 -10.31 6.09
C ASP A 199 -9.71 -10.48 6.52
N VAL A 200 -10.63 -10.08 5.65
CA VAL A 200 -12.08 -10.12 5.92
C VAL A 200 -12.58 -11.53 6.28
N ARG A 201 -11.88 -12.58 5.85
CA ARG A 201 -12.20 -13.98 6.15
C ARG A 201 -11.95 -14.36 7.62
N LEU A 202 -11.21 -13.53 8.37
CA LEU A 202 -10.92 -13.72 9.79
C LEU A 202 -11.82 -12.84 10.68
N VAL A 203 -12.68 -12.01 10.09
CA VAL A 203 -13.52 -11.10 10.86
C VAL A 203 -14.59 -11.89 11.61
N THR A 204 -14.57 -11.77 12.92
CA THR A 204 -15.62 -12.24 13.83
C THR A 204 -16.55 -11.08 14.21
N PRO A 205 -17.73 -11.32 14.81
CA PRO A 205 -18.58 -10.24 15.32
C PRO A 205 -17.86 -9.31 16.30
N GLY A 206 -16.98 -9.85 17.16
CA GLY A 206 -16.16 -9.04 18.08
C GLY A 206 -15.17 -8.12 17.36
N ILE A 207 -14.47 -8.63 16.34
CA ILE A 207 -13.57 -7.83 15.50
C ILE A 207 -14.37 -6.76 14.72
N ALA A 208 -15.52 -7.12 14.15
CA ALA A 208 -16.38 -6.18 13.42
C ALA A 208 -16.88 -5.05 14.32
N HIS A 209 -17.29 -5.38 15.55
CA HIS A 209 -17.68 -4.40 16.55
C HIS A 209 -16.51 -3.47 16.92
N ALA A 210 -15.34 -4.01 17.27
CA ALA A 210 -14.16 -3.21 17.62
C ALA A 210 -13.71 -2.30 16.45
N LEU A 211 -13.77 -2.79 15.21
CA LEU A 211 -13.50 -1.98 14.01
C LEU A 211 -14.51 -0.84 13.84
N SER A 212 -15.75 -0.99 14.31
CA SER A 212 -16.76 0.06 14.23
C SER A 212 -16.56 1.20 15.24
N GLU A 213 -15.86 0.92 16.36
CA GLU A 213 -15.62 1.89 17.42
C GLU A 213 -14.42 2.81 17.16
N VAL A 214 -13.49 2.41 16.29
CA VAL A 214 -12.31 3.21 15.96
C VAL A 214 -12.60 4.21 14.83
N LYS A 215 -11.91 5.36 14.87
CA LYS A 215 -11.94 6.33 13.77
C LYS A 215 -10.97 5.88 12.69
N HIS A 216 -11.47 5.64 11.48
CA HIS A 216 -10.63 5.28 10.34
C HIS A 216 -10.29 6.51 9.50
N LEU A 217 -9.01 6.64 9.12
CA LEU A 217 -8.55 7.68 8.21
C LEU A 217 -9.10 7.49 6.78
N ARG A 218 -9.39 6.24 6.42
CA ARG A 218 -9.92 5.83 5.11
C ARG A 218 -10.92 4.69 5.24
N SER A 219 -11.54 4.32 4.14
CA SER A 219 -12.35 3.10 4.05
C SER A 219 -11.56 1.88 4.53
N ILE A 220 -12.23 0.95 5.21
CA ILE A 220 -11.66 -0.36 5.52
C ILE A 220 -11.53 -1.11 4.21
N HIS A 221 -10.33 -1.56 3.90
CA HIS A 221 -10.07 -2.31 2.68
C HIS A 221 -9.55 -3.71 2.97
N TYR A 222 -9.94 -4.64 2.10
CA TYR A 222 -9.59 -6.06 2.11
C TYR A 222 -9.56 -6.54 0.66
N ALA A 223 -9.25 -7.82 0.40
CA ALA A 223 -9.10 -8.33 -0.95
C ALA A 223 -9.90 -9.61 -1.21
N TRP A 224 -10.34 -9.76 -2.45
CA TRP A 224 -10.81 -11.02 -3.03
C TRP A 224 -10.00 -11.31 -4.29
N ASP A 225 -8.77 -11.77 -4.08
CA ASP A 225 -7.81 -11.98 -5.17
C ASP A 225 -7.94 -13.34 -5.84
N LEU A 226 -8.37 -14.38 -5.09
CA LEU A 226 -8.41 -15.76 -5.55
C LEU A 226 -9.86 -16.29 -5.49
N MET A 227 -10.33 -16.88 -6.60
CA MET A 227 -11.70 -17.41 -6.73
C MET A 227 -12.12 -18.38 -5.61
N PRO A 228 -11.26 -19.32 -5.14
CA PRO A 228 -11.65 -20.29 -4.12
C PRO A 228 -12.08 -19.71 -2.76
N PHE A 229 -11.82 -18.41 -2.51
CA PHE A 229 -12.19 -17.75 -1.24
C PHE A 229 -13.51 -16.99 -1.29
N GLU A 230 -14.28 -17.10 -2.38
CA GLU A 230 -15.57 -16.41 -2.54
C GLU A 230 -16.45 -16.51 -1.30
N ARG A 231 -16.74 -17.74 -0.86
CA ARG A 231 -17.63 -18.00 0.27
C ARG A 231 -17.14 -17.31 1.54
N GLN A 232 -15.89 -17.52 1.93
CA GLN A 232 -15.34 -16.94 3.15
C GLN A 232 -15.26 -15.41 3.09
N VAL A 233 -15.01 -14.85 1.91
CA VAL A 233 -15.04 -13.40 1.71
C VAL A 233 -16.45 -12.86 1.95
N PHE A 234 -17.49 -13.44 1.33
CA PHE A 234 -18.86 -12.95 1.50
C PHE A 234 -19.42 -13.19 2.91
N GLU A 235 -19.06 -14.29 3.57
CA GLU A 235 -19.36 -14.51 4.99
C GLU A 235 -18.74 -13.40 5.86
N GLY A 236 -17.46 -13.09 5.65
CA GLY A 236 -16.77 -12.00 6.35
C GLY A 236 -17.35 -10.61 6.07
N ILE A 237 -17.73 -10.33 4.81
CA ILE A 237 -18.39 -9.07 4.42
C ILE A 237 -19.71 -8.92 5.17
N LYS A 238 -20.50 -9.99 5.25
CA LYS A 238 -21.77 -10.01 5.98
C LYS A 238 -21.54 -9.63 7.44
N ILE A 239 -20.63 -10.32 8.14
CA ILE A 239 -20.31 -10.05 9.54
C ILE A 239 -19.83 -8.61 9.74
N LEU A 240 -18.89 -8.15 8.92
CA LEU A 240 -18.38 -6.78 9.01
C LEU A 240 -19.49 -5.74 8.80
N SER A 241 -20.43 -6.02 7.89
CA SER A 241 -21.52 -5.11 7.52
C SER A 241 -22.59 -4.91 8.60
N GLU A 242 -22.65 -5.82 9.59
CA GLU A 242 -23.53 -5.69 10.76
C GLU A 242 -23.14 -4.48 11.64
N HIS A 243 -21.85 -4.10 11.63
CA HIS A 243 -21.33 -2.99 12.44
C HIS A 243 -20.74 -1.85 11.61
N VAL A 244 -20.16 -2.14 10.44
CA VAL A 244 -19.52 -1.15 9.56
C VAL A 244 -20.33 -0.98 8.28
N LYS A 245 -20.67 0.26 7.93
CA LYS A 245 -21.48 0.54 6.73
C LYS A 245 -20.72 0.17 5.45
N LEU A 246 -21.41 -0.46 4.50
CA LEU A 246 -20.86 -0.93 3.22
C LEU A 246 -20.14 0.16 2.39
N TYR A 247 -20.57 1.42 2.46
CA TYR A 247 -19.88 2.52 1.77
C TYR A 247 -18.46 2.80 2.33
N LYS A 248 -18.15 2.29 3.52
CA LYS A 248 -16.81 2.30 4.12
C LYS A 248 -15.96 1.10 3.71
N HIS A 249 -16.50 0.14 2.94
CA HIS A 249 -15.77 -1.04 2.51
C HIS A 249 -15.16 -0.83 1.12
N ILE A 250 -13.94 -1.32 0.93
CA ILE A 250 -13.32 -1.47 -0.39
C ILE A 250 -12.80 -2.90 -0.51
N CYS A 251 -13.20 -3.60 -1.57
CA CYS A 251 -12.65 -4.91 -1.90
C CYS A 251 -11.69 -4.78 -3.09
N MET A 252 -10.41 -5.05 -2.85
CA MET A 252 -9.40 -5.11 -3.90
C MET A 252 -9.52 -6.41 -4.69
N MET A 253 -9.21 -6.33 -5.97
CA MET A 253 -9.23 -7.45 -6.91
C MET A 253 -7.93 -7.45 -7.70
N LEU A 254 -7.05 -8.40 -7.41
CA LEU A 254 -5.89 -8.69 -8.24
C LEU A 254 -6.32 -9.32 -9.56
N THR A 255 -5.83 -8.78 -10.68
CA THR A 255 -6.10 -9.28 -12.03
C THR A 255 -4.80 -9.63 -12.75
N GLY A 256 -4.86 -10.63 -13.63
CA GLY A 256 -3.69 -11.09 -14.39
C GLY A 256 -2.68 -11.92 -13.59
N TYR A 257 -3.11 -12.51 -12.47
CA TYR A 257 -2.32 -13.51 -11.74
C TYR A 257 -2.82 -14.93 -12.06
N ASP A 258 -4.02 -15.29 -11.60
CA ASP A 258 -4.59 -16.63 -11.76
C ASP A 258 -6.09 -16.62 -12.10
N THR A 259 -6.62 -15.47 -12.52
CA THR A 259 -8.01 -15.30 -12.94
C THR A 259 -8.11 -14.92 -14.42
N THR A 260 -9.20 -15.35 -15.03
CA THR A 260 -9.67 -14.93 -16.36
C THR A 260 -10.39 -13.58 -16.30
N PHE A 261 -10.60 -12.94 -17.45
CA PHE A 261 -11.38 -11.71 -17.52
C PHE A 261 -12.84 -11.93 -17.07
N GLU A 262 -13.40 -13.09 -17.38
CA GLU A 262 -14.76 -13.48 -17.06
C GLU A 262 -14.93 -13.64 -15.54
N GLU A 263 -13.94 -14.23 -14.87
CA GLU A 263 -13.86 -14.29 -13.40
C GLU A 263 -13.69 -12.90 -12.79
N ASP A 264 -12.85 -12.03 -13.37
CA ASP A 264 -12.71 -10.64 -12.92
C ASP A 264 -14.03 -9.88 -13.01
N MET A 265 -14.75 -10.01 -14.13
CA MET A 265 -16.05 -9.38 -14.33
C MET A 265 -17.11 -9.97 -13.39
N TYR A 266 -17.08 -11.28 -13.15
CA TYR A 266 -17.94 -11.96 -12.19
C TYR A 266 -17.74 -11.41 -10.77
N ARG A 267 -16.48 -11.36 -10.30
CA ARG A 267 -16.11 -10.79 -9.00
C ARG A 267 -16.59 -9.35 -8.85
N PHE A 268 -16.39 -8.53 -9.87
CA PHE A 268 -16.88 -7.16 -9.91
C PHE A 268 -18.41 -7.09 -9.74
N ARG A 269 -19.17 -7.86 -10.53
CA ARG A 269 -20.64 -7.87 -10.46
C ARG A 269 -21.13 -8.28 -9.08
N LYS A 270 -20.54 -9.34 -8.49
CA LYS A 270 -20.90 -9.80 -7.15
C LYS A 270 -20.64 -8.76 -6.06
N LEU A 271 -19.53 -8.03 -6.15
CA LEU A 271 -19.24 -6.95 -5.20
C LEU A 271 -20.23 -5.79 -5.33
N ILE A 272 -20.59 -5.41 -6.56
CA ILE A 272 -21.59 -4.36 -6.81
C ILE A 272 -22.97 -4.78 -6.32
N GLU A 273 -23.40 -6.02 -6.57
CA GLU A 273 -24.65 -6.59 -6.06
C GLU A 273 -24.74 -6.49 -4.52
N GLN A 274 -23.61 -6.66 -3.82
CA GLN A 274 -23.52 -6.51 -2.36
C GLN A 274 -23.34 -5.06 -1.89
N GLY A 275 -23.24 -4.08 -2.78
CA GLY A 275 -22.99 -2.68 -2.43
C GLY A 275 -21.58 -2.38 -1.91
N VAL A 276 -20.62 -3.29 -2.15
CA VAL A 276 -19.20 -3.11 -1.78
C VAL A 276 -18.46 -2.45 -2.94
N LYS A 277 -17.58 -1.50 -2.65
CA LYS A 277 -16.79 -0.82 -3.69
C LYS A 277 -15.62 -1.69 -4.16
N PRO A 278 -15.58 -2.13 -5.44
CA PRO A 278 -14.43 -2.83 -5.99
C PRO A 278 -13.27 -1.88 -6.31
N TYR A 279 -12.04 -2.40 -6.25
CA TYR A 279 -10.83 -1.72 -6.71
C TYR A 279 -9.90 -2.71 -7.43
N VAL A 280 -9.71 -2.52 -8.74
CA VAL A 280 -8.93 -3.43 -9.58
C VAL A 280 -7.45 -3.09 -9.51
N MET A 281 -6.61 -4.10 -9.27
CA MET A 281 -5.16 -3.99 -9.22
C MET A 281 -4.50 -4.96 -10.21
N PRO A 282 -3.70 -4.48 -11.18
CA PRO A 282 -2.93 -5.36 -12.04
C PRO A 282 -1.78 -6.03 -11.29
N TYR A 283 -1.63 -7.34 -11.49
CA TYR A 283 -0.45 -8.08 -11.03
C TYR A 283 0.82 -7.53 -11.68
N ASN A 284 1.85 -7.27 -10.87
CA ASN A 284 3.13 -6.69 -11.31
C ASN A 284 3.01 -5.42 -12.18
N LYS A 285 1.95 -4.62 -11.99
CA LYS A 285 1.65 -3.42 -12.81
C LYS A 285 1.49 -3.70 -14.30
N ALA A 286 1.25 -4.96 -14.68
CA ALA A 286 1.02 -5.36 -16.04
C ALA A 286 -0.45 -5.80 -16.21
N TYR A 287 -1.07 -5.37 -17.30
CA TYR A 287 -2.38 -5.89 -17.69
C TYR A 287 -2.17 -6.98 -18.74
N PRO A 288 -2.79 -8.16 -18.59
CA PRO A 288 -2.65 -9.23 -19.59
C PRO A 288 -3.13 -8.82 -20.98
N THR A 289 -4.12 -7.92 -21.05
CA THR A 289 -4.70 -7.43 -22.30
C THR A 289 -5.15 -5.98 -22.13
N VAL A 290 -5.36 -5.28 -23.26
CA VAL A 290 -6.01 -3.96 -23.28
C VAL A 290 -7.40 -4.01 -22.63
N LYS A 291 -8.13 -5.13 -22.77
CA LYS A 291 -9.43 -5.34 -22.12
C LYS A 291 -9.33 -5.22 -20.59
N HIS A 292 -8.32 -5.85 -19.98
CA HIS A 292 -8.09 -5.74 -18.53
C HIS A 292 -7.68 -4.32 -18.11
N GLN A 293 -6.87 -3.64 -18.92
CA GLN A 293 -6.50 -2.24 -18.67
C GLN A 293 -7.74 -1.32 -18.70
N CYS A 294 -8.57 -1.45 -19.73
CA CYS A 294 -9.82 -0.70 -19.84
C CYS A 294 -10.77 -1.03 -18.68
N PHE A 295 -10.87 -2.30 -18.28
CA PHE A 295 -11.70 -2.73 -17.15
C PHE A 295 -11.25 -2.09 -15.84
N ALA A 296 -9.95 -2.12 -15.54
CA ALA A 296 -9.42 -1.43 -14.36
C ALA A 296 -9.70 0.08 -14.39
N GLY A 297 -9.57 0.72 -15.56
CA GLY A 297 -9.96 2.11 -15.78
C GLY A 297 -11.44 2.36 -15.49
N TRP A 298 -12.32 1.56 -16.06
CA TRP A 298 -13.78 1.64 -15.91
C TRP A 298 -14.23 1.46 -14.45
N VAL A 299 -13.68 0.47 -13.76
CA VAL A 299 -13.98 0.19 -12.35
C VAL A 299 -13.43 1.30 -11.45
N ASN A 300 -12.12 1.59 -11.52
CA ASN A 300 -11.44 2.47 -10.56
C ASN A 300 -11.82 3.96 -10.73
N SER A 301 -12.23 4.38 -11.93
CA SER A 301 -12.79 5.72 -12.18
C SER A 301 -14.28 5.83 -11.90
N ARG A 302 -14.92 4.75 -11.44
CA ARG A 302 -16.36 4.63 -11.16
C ARG A 302 -17.26 4.83 -12.38
N LYS A 303 -16.75 4.60 -13.59
CA LYS A 303 -17.55 4.74 -14.83
C LYS A 303 -18.60 3.65 -14.98
N HIS A 304 -18.46 2.54 -14.26
CA HIS A 304 -19.50 1.51 -14.15
C HIS A 304 -20.83 2.00 -13.57
N THR A 305 -20.87 3.15 -12.90
CA THR A 305 -22.13 3.73 -12.41
C THR A 305 -22.84 4.59 -13.45
N VAL A 306 -22.23 4.81 -14.63
CA VAL A 306 -22.78 5.68 -15.67
C VAL A 306 -22.91 5.00 -17.04
N CYS A 307 -22.12 3.96 -17.32
CA CYS A 307 -22.23 3.17 -18.54
C CYS A 307 -21.80 1.72 -18.32
N SER A 308 -22.24 0.83 -19.20
CA SER A 308 -21.73 -0.54 -19.27
C SER A 308 -20.24 -0.57 -19.66
N PHE A 309 -19.59 -1.73 -19.51
CA PHE A 309 -18.20 -1.88 -19.94
C PHE A 309 -18.09 -1.83 -21.48
N GLU A 310 -19.10 -2.36 -22.16
CA GLU A 310 -19.23 -2.42 -23.61
C GLU A 310 -19.34 -1.02 -24.22
N GLU A 311 -19.97 -0.07 -23.51
CA GLU A 311 -20.10 1.33 -23.91
C GLU A 311 -18.91 2.21 -23.47
N PHE A 312 -17.98 1.67 -22.69
CA PHE A 312 -16.88 2.46 -22.14
C PHE A 312 -15.94 2.93 -23.26
N GLU A 313 -15.93 4.24 -23.53
CA GLU A 313 -15.25 4.83 -24.68
C GLU A 313 -13.78 4.36 -24.87
N PRO A 314 -12.93 4.26 -23.83
CA PRO A 314 -11.59 3.69 -23.99
C PRO A 314 -11.57 2.24 -24.51
N TRP A 315 -12.53 1.42 -24.09
CA TRP A 315 -12.68 0.05 -24.59
C TRP A 315 -13.15 0.04 -26.04
N VAL A 316 -14.21 0.78 -26.38
CA VAL A 316 -14.73 0.88 -27.77
C VAL A 316 -13.64 1.33 -28.74
N LYS A 317 -12.87 2.36 -28.38
CA LYS A 317 -11.76 2.84 -29.22
C LYS A 317 -10.67 1.79 -29.42
N SER A 318 -10.41 0.95 -28.42
CA SER A 318 -9.41 -0.12 -28.54
C SER A 318 -9.83 -1.21 -29.53
N GLN A 319 -11.13 -1.50 -29.62
CA GLN A 319 -11.68 -2.48 -30.56
C GLN A 319 -11.59 -1.98 -32.01
N ASN A 320 -11.92 -0.70 -32.24
CA ASN A 320 -11.85 -0.11 -33.59
C ASN A 320 -10.42 -0.05 -34.13
N LYS A 321 -9.43 0.23 -33.28
CA LYS A 321 -8.00 0.19 -33.67
C LYS A 321 -7.53 -1.20 -34.08
N ASN A 322 -7.96 -2.23 -33.36
CA ASN A 322 -7.64 -3.61 -33.72
C ASN A 322 -8.30 -4.02 -35.05
N GLN A 323 -9.52 -3.55 -35.33
CA GLN A 323 -10.17 -3.79 -36.61
C GLN A 323 -9.44 -3.10 -37.77
N LEU A 324 -9.07 -1.82 -37.64
CA LEU A 324 -8.30 -1.09 -38.64
C LEU A 324 -6.96 -1.77 -38.98
N ASN A 325 -6.22 -2.24 -37.97
CA ASN A 325 -4.96 -2.95 -38.19
C ASN A 325 -5.15 -4.33 -38.88
N LEU A 326 -6.26 -5.02 -38.62
CA LEU A 326 -6.59 -6.28 -39.31
C LEU A 326 -6.95 -6.04 -40.78
N PHE A 327 -7.62 -4.92 -41.09
CA PHE A 327 -7.86 -4.53 -42.47
C PHE A 327 -6.54 -4.18 -43.18
N GLU A 328 -5.69 -3.33 -42.61
CA GLU A 328 -4.40 -2.94 -43.22
C GLU A 328 -3.44 -4.12 -43.46
N GLY A 329 -3.42 -5.13 -42.57
CA GLY A 329 -2.64 -6.36 -42.77
C GLY A 329 -3.16 -7.26 -43.91
N ALA A 330 -4.47 -7.23 -44.20
CA ALA A 330 -5.06 -8.02 -45.28
C ALA A 330 -4.84 -7.43 -46.68
N TRP A 331 -4.45 -6.15 -46.79
CA TRP A 331 -4.10 -5.51 -48.07
C TRP A 331 -2.59 -5.50 -48.35
N ALA A 332 -1.74 -5.90 -47.40
CA ALA A 332 -0.30 -5.99 -47.58
C ALA A 332 0.17 -7.33 -48.17
N ASP A 333 -0.69 -8.36 -48.14
CA ASP A 333 -0.44 -9.70 -48.68
C ASP A 333 -1.21 -9.98 -50.00
N GLY A 334 -1.70 -8.92 -50.67
CA GLY A 334 -2.49 -8.98 -51.91
C GLY A 334 -1.74 -8.56 -53.16
#